data_AF-A0A3P3DZT4-F1
#
_entry.id   AF-A0A3P3DZT4-F1
#
_cell.length_a   1.000
_cell.length_b   1.000
_cell.length_c   1.000
_cell.angle_alpha   90.00
_cell.angle_beta   90.00
_cell.angle_gamma   90.00
#
_symmetry.space_group_name_H-M   'P 1'
#
loop_
_entity.id
_entity.type
_entity.pdbx_description
1 polymer ?
#
loop_
_entity_poly.entity_id
_entity_poly.type
_entity_poly.pdbx_seq_one_letter_code
_entity_poly.pdbx_strand_id
1 'polypeptide(L)' 'LKSDGATIYLYVVAGTVIGSTAATEADITAGNTIFDVTVSGTGSVMLQQFAEIDHALPGVGSNYADQQATLADTLITLT' A
#
# COMPACT_ATOMS: atom_id res chain seq x y z
N LEU A 1 -6.18 4.62 -0.27
CA LEU A 1 -6.38 3.26 0.28
C LEU A 1 -6.65 3.33 1.78
N LYS A 2 -7.16 2.25 2.38
CA LYS A 2 -7.39 2.13 3.83
C LYS A 2 -7.02 0.73 4.33
N SER A 3 -6.82 0.58 5.65
CA SER A 3 -6.69 -0.67 6.41
C SER A 3 -7.35 -0.47 7.76
N ASP A 4 -8.17 -1.41 8.21
CA ASP A 4 -9.05 -1.28 9.39
C ASP A 4 -9.81 0.07 9.44
N GLY A 5 -10.17 0.62 8.28
CA GLY A 5 -10.84 1.92 8.13
C GLY A 5 -9.92 3.16 8.23
N ALA A 6 -8.65 3.00 8.63
CA ALA A 6 -7.65 4.06 8.70
C ALA A 6 -7.04 4.35 7.32
N THR A 7 -6.75 5.62 7.03
CA THR A 7 -6.12 6.03 5.77
C THR A 7 -4.70 5.47 5.65
N ILE A 8 -4.37 4.88 4.50
CA ILE A 8 -2.99 4.53 4.15
C ILE A 8 -2.37 5.69 3.39
N TYR A 9 -1.30 6.25 3.94
CA TYR A 9 -0.43 7.25 3.34
C TYR A 9 0.80 6.59 2.70
N LEU A 10 1.39 7.26 1.71
CA LEU A 10 2.60 6.77 1.03
C LEU A 10 3.80 7.62 1.44
N TYR A 11 4.90 6.94 1.75
CA TYR A 11 6.18 7.54 2.09
C TYR A 11 7.29 6.90 1.28
N VAL A 12 8.39 7.62 1.05
CA VAL A 12 9.60 7.06 0.45
C VAL A 12 10.70 7.08 1.50
N VAL A 13 11.04 5.90 2.03
CA VAL A 13 12.05 5.74 3.07
C VAL A 13 13.19 4.91 2.51
N ALA A 14 14.38 5.50 2.41
CA ALA A 14 15.58 4.84 1.87
C ALA A 14 15.36 4.16 0.50
N GLY A 15 14.56 4.77 -0.38
CA GLY A 15 14.26 4.25 -1.72
C GLY A 15 13.17 3.17 -1.77
N THR A 16 12.56 2.83 -0.63
CA THR A 16 11.38 1.95 -0.54
C THR A 16 10.14 2.79 -0.40
N VAL A 17 9.09 2.49 -1.20
CA VAL A 17 7.78 3.09 -0.98
C VAL A 17 7.10 2.32 0.14
N ILE A 18 6.70 3.02 1.21
CA ILE A 18 5.99 2.44 2.35
C ILE A 18 4.56 2.96 2.35
N GLY A 19 3.59 2.04 2.31
CA GLY A 19 2.19 2.32 2.63
C GLY A 19 1.96 2.13 4.12
N SER A 20 1.65 3.20 4.86
CA SER A 20 1.47 3.16 6.32
C SER A 20 0.22 3.94 6.77
N THR A 21 -0.40 3.55 7.88
CA THR A 21 -1.47 4.32 8.52
C THR A 21 -0.95 5.43 9.44
N ALA A 22 0.37 5.57 9.59
CA ALA A 22 0.98 6.74 10.21
C ALA A 22 0.62 8.02 9.44
N ALA A 23 0.34 9.12 10.15
CA ALA A 23 0.05 10.41 9.52
C ALA A 23 1.33 11.17 9.12
N THR A 24 2.47 10.81 9.69
CA THR A 24 3.78 11.38 9.38
C THR A 24 4.81 10.26 9.19
N GLU A 25 5.85 10.55 8.40
CA GLU A 25 6.94 9.58 8.13
C GLU A 25 7.69 9.16 9.42
N ALA A 26 7.83 10.09 10.37
CA ALA A 26 8.54 9.84 11.63
C ALA A 26 7.80 8.86 12.55
N ASP A 27 6.49 8.69 12.37
CA ASP A 27 5.65 7.82 13.18
C ASP A 27 5.46 6.42 12.56
N ILE A 28 6.17 6.12 11.46
CA ILE A 28 6.12 4.80 10.84
C ILE A 28 6.73 3.76 11.79
N THR A 29 5.99 2.67 11.99
CA THR A 29 6.40 1.50 12.78
C THR A 29 6.02 0.23 12.03
N ALA A 30 6.62 -0.91 12.39
CA ALA A 30 6.23 -2.19 11.79
C ALA A 30 4.74 -2.52 11.97
N GLY A 31 4.11 -2.05 13.04
CA GLY A 31 2.70 -2.30 13.33
C GLY A 31 1.72 -1.44 12.54
N ASN A 32 2.17 -0.34 11.93
CA ASN A 32 1.33 0.53 11.10
C ASN A 32 1.75 0.53 9.61
N THR A 33 2.76 -0.25 9.23
CA THR A 33 3.13 -0.49 7.84
C THR A 33 2.22 -1.57 7.25
N ILE A 34 1.46 -1.20 6.21
CA ILE A 34 0.50 -2.09 5.55
C ILE A 34 1.13 -2.81 4.36
N PHE A 35 1.97 -2.11 3.60
CA PHE A 35 2.76 -2.71 2.52
C PHE A 35 4.03 -1.91 2.26
N ASP A 36 4.98 -2.53 1.56
CA ASP A 36 6.07 -1.84 0.89
C ASP A 36 6.18 -2.21 -0.59
N VAL A 37 6.74 -1.29 -1.37
CA VAL A 37 7.13 -1.51 -2.76
C VAL A 37 8.61 -1.19 -2.91
N THR A 38 9.37 -2.18 -3.36
CA THR A 38 10.81 -2.07 -3.60
C THR A 38 11.14 -2.35 -5.07
N VAL A 39 12.26 -1.80 -5.53
CA VAL A 39 12.84 -2.09 -6.85
C VAL A 39 14.25 -2.61 -6.64
N SER A 40 14.54 -3.80 -7.17
CA SER A 40 15.90 -4.34 -7.14
C SER A 40 16.82 -3.57 -8.09
N GLY A 41 18.14 -3.73 -7.93
CA GLY A 41 19.12 -3.15 -8.87
C GLY A 41 19.01 -3.66 -10.31
N THR A 42 18.22 -4.70 -10.57
CA THR A 42 17.90 -5.21 -11.91
C THR A 42 16.52 -4.79 -12.41
N GLY A 43 15.82 -3.90 -11.69
CA GLY A 43 14.50 -3.40 -12.05
C GLY A 43 13.33 -4.31 -11.66
N SER A 44 13.56 -5.33 -10.82
CA SER A 44 12.46 -6.19 -10.35
C SER A 44 11.67 -5.46 -9.28
N VAL A 45 10.36 -5.34 -9.49
CA VAL A 45 9.44 -4.72 -8.54
C VAL A 45 8.88 -5.78 -7.60
N MET A 46 8.92 -5.52 -6.30
CA MET A 46 8.29 -6.37 -5.29
C MET A 46 7.30 -5.54 -4.48
N LEU A 47 6.06 -6.03 -4.37
CA LEU A 47 5.07 -5.56 -3.40
C LEU A 47 5.01 -6.59 -2.27
N GLN A 48 5.35 -6.18 -1.05
CA GLN A 48 5.12 -6.98 0.15
C GLN A 48 3.99 -6.37 0.96
N GLN A 49 2.96 -7.17 1.25
CA GLN A 49 1.82 -6.75 2.06
C GLN A 49 1.91 -7.40 3.45
N PHE A 50 1.75 -6.60 4.50
CA PHE A 50 1.86 -7.01 5.91
C PHE A 50 0.49 -7.05 6.60
N ALA A 51 -0.46 -6.23 6.15
CA ALA A 51 -1.84 -6.18 6.65
C ALA A 51 -2.82 -5.98 5.49
N GLU A 52 -4.11 -6.19 5.72
CA GLU A 52 -5.14 -6.08 4.71
C GLU A 52 -5.26 -4.67 4.13
N ILE A 53 -5.75 -4.57 2.89
CA ILE A 53 -6.20 -3.32 2.31
C ILE A 53 -7.71 -3.42 2.21
N ASP A 54 -8.42 -2.41 2.72
CA ASP A 54 -9.88 -2.39 2.68
C ASP A 54 -10.39 -2.29 1.24
N HIS A 55 -11.31 -3.18 0.90
CA HIS A 55 -12.08 -3.12 -0.34
C HIS A 55 -13.46 -2.48 -0.10
N ALA A 56 -14.09 -2.05 -1.19
CA ALA A 56 -15.43 -1.48 -1.13
C ALA A 56 -16.45 -2.49 -0.56
N LEU A 57 -17.27 -2.04 0.41
CA LEU A 57 -18.37 -2.80 0.99
C LEU A 57 -19.59 -2.80 0.04
N PRO A 58 -20.43 -3.86 0.04
CA PRO A 58 -20.42 -5.02 0.92
C PRO A 58 -19.43 -6.14 0.50
N GLY A 59 -18.53 -5.85 -0.45
CA GLY A 59 -17.78 -6.88 -1.17
C GLY A 59 -18.64 -7.59 -2.21
N VAL A 60 -18.03 -8.55 -2.92
CA VAL A 60 -18.74 -9.36 -3.93
C VAL A 60 -18.63 -10.84 -3.59
N GLY A 61 -19.72 -11.59 -3.76
CA GLY A 61 -19.74 -13.05 -3.57
C GLY A 61 -19.30 -13.84 -4.80
N SER A 62 -19.07 -13.16 -5.92
CA SER A 62 -18.58 -13.70 -7.19
C SER A 62 -17.97 -12.58 -8.03
N ASN A 63 -17.23 -12.93 -9.07
CA ASN A 63 -16.48 -11.97 -9.90
C ASN A 63 -15.52 -11.06 -9.10
N TYR A 64 -14.63 -11.67 -8.31
CA TYR A 64 -13.65 -10.97 -7.48
C TYR A 64 -12.75 -9.96 -8.25
N ALA A 65 -12.66 -10.09 -9.58
CA ALA A 65 -11.95 -9.14 -10.43
C ALA A 65 -12.50 -7.70 -10.35
N ASP A 66 -13.79 -7.53 -10.04
CA ASP A 66 -14.41 -6.21 -9.91
C ASP A 66 -14.19 -5.61 -8.51
N GLN A 67 -13.75 -6.41 -7.53
CA GLN A 67 -13.50 -5.96 -6.17
C GLN A 67 -12.06 -5.45 -6.03
N GLN A 68 -11.82 -4.24 -6.54
CA GLN A 68 -10.50 -3.62 -6.53
C GLN A 68 -10.38 -2.52 -5.46
N ALA A 69 -9.18 -2.38 -4.89
CA ALA A 69 -8.77 -1.22 -4.13
C ALA A 69 -7.65 -0.54 -4.92
N THR A 70 -7.89 0.68 -5.40
CA THR A 70 -7.00 1.35 -6.35
C THR A 70 -6.23 2.51 -5.71
N LEU A 71 -4.99 2.69 -6.15
CA LEU A 71 -4.21 3.91 -5.95
C LEU A 71 -4.45 4.83 -7.15
N ALA A 72 -4.39 6.14 -6.91
CA ALA A 72 -4.38 7.09 -8.01
C ALA A 72 -3.08 6.92 -8.82
N ASP A 73 -3.18 7.20 -10.11
CA ASP A 73 -2.04 7.13 -11.02
C ASP A 73 -0.89 8.01 -10.53
N THR A 74 0.34 7.64 -10.93
CA THR A 74 1.60 8.38 -10.66
C THR A 74 2.00 8.54 -9.19
N LEU A 75 1.21 8.04 -8.24
CA LEU A 75 1.56 8.06 -6.82
C LEU A 75 2.80 7.22 -6.48
N ILE A 76 3.08 6.19 -7.27
CA ILE A 76 4.31 5.42 -7.20
C ILE A 76 5.02 5.58 -8.54
N THR A 77 6.23 6.14 -8.51
CA THR A 77 7.11 6.24 -9.67
C THR A 77 8.37 5.42 -9.38
N LEU A 78 8.67 4.47 -10.27
CA LEU A 78 9.84 3.61 -10.18
C LEU A 78 10.85 4.09 -11.23
N THR A 79 12.09 4.34 -10.81
CA THR A 79 13.16 4.93 -11.65
C THR A 79 14.38 4.03 -11.69
#